data_AF-A0A0V0HWU9-F1
#
_entry.id   AF-A0A0V0HWU9-F1
#
_cell.length_a   1.000
_cell.length_b   1.000
_cell.length_c   1.000
_cell.angle_alpha   90.00
_cell.angle_beta   90.00
_cell.angle_gamma   90.00
#
_symmetry.space_group_name_H-M   'P 1'
#
loop_
_entity.id
_entity.type
_entity.pdbx_description
1 polymer ?
#
loop_
_entity_poly.entity_id
_entity_poly.type
_entity_poly.pdbx_seq_one_letter_code
_entity_poly.pdbx_strand_id
1 'polypeptide(L)'
;MGNLDIQHLTRTGSDHAPLLFTCKGIIQNSIRPFRFIKFWTSRDDFKEVLKDNWNVEYPSNIMVQWKLRQKKTKQALTKWSRDMFRDTFKQLKIREEIMKMKEDLFELNPSTANRSVLQLAQARV
;
A
#
# COMPACT_ATOMS: atom_id res chain seq x y z
N MET A 1 8.68 -26.90 -11.39
CA MET A 1 9.65 -25.79 -11.31
C MET A 1 8.85 -24.51 -11.21
N GLY A 2 9.08 -23.68 -10.20
CA GLY A 2 8.29 -22.46 -10.00
C GLY A 2 8.56 -21.45 -11.12
N ASN A 3 7.51 -20.80 -11.63
CA ASN A 3 7.68 -19.73 -12.61
C ASN A 3 8.42 -18.55 -11.96
N LEU A 4 9.52 -18.16 -12.58
CA LEU A 4 10.27 -16.95 -12.22
C LEU A 4 9.68 -15.78 -13.00
N ASP A 5 9.40 -14.68 -12.31
CA ASP A 5 8.90 -13.45 -12.91
C ASP A 5 9.85 -12.31 -12.55
N ILE A 6 10.33 -11.59 -13.56
CA ILE A 6 11.27 -10.48 -13.40
C ILE A 6 10.55 -9.22 -13.85
N GLN A 7 10.43 -8.25 -12.93
CA GLN A 7 9.80 -6.98 -13.21
C GLN A 7 10.81 -5.85 -13.02
N HIS A 8 10.97 -5.00 -14.03
CA HIS A 8 11.62 -3.71 -13.89
C HIS A 8 10.71 -2.75 -13.11
N LEU A 9 11.22 -2.20 -12.00
CA LEU A 9 10.55 -1.18 -11.21
C LEU A 9 10.94 0.22 -11.70
N THR A 10 10.03 1.16 -11.52
CA THR A 10 10.23 2.53 -12.00
C THR A 10 11.35 3.25 -11.27
N ARG A 11 12.07 4.13 -11.97
CA ARG A 11 13.16 4.92 -11.38
C ARG A 11 12.56 6.00 -10.47
N THR A 12 12.83 5.91 -9.17
CA THR A 12 12.37 6.88 -8.18
C THR A 12 13.55 7.51 -7.47
N GLY A 13 13.84 8.79 -7.76
CA GLY A 13 14.85 9.59 -7.06
C GLY A 13 16.33 9.20 -7.33
N SER A 14 16.57 8.18 -8.14
CA SER A 14 17.90 7.75 -8.60
C SER A 14 17.81 7.34 -10.07
N ASP A 15 18.94 7.40 -10.76
CA ASP A 15 19.14 6.83 -12.09
C ASP A 15 19.25 5.29 -12.06
N HIS A 16 19.21 4.63 -10.91
CA HIS A 16 19.10 3.18 -10.84
C HIS A 16 17.66 2.71 -11.04
N ALA A 17 17.49 1.64 -11.83
CA ALA A 17 16.20 1.03 -12.10
C ALA A 17 16.16 -0.38 -11.46
N PRO A 18 15.48 -0.54 -10.31
CA PRO A 18 15.54 -1.77 -9.55
C PRO A 18 14.85 -2.93 -10.28
N LEU A 19 15.45 -4.12 -10.23
CA LEU A 19 14.81 -5.35 -10.69
C LEU A 19 14.13 -6.06 -9.53
N LEU A 20 12.81 -6.26 -9.63
CA LEU A 20 12.03 -7.08 -8.72
C LEU A 20 12.01 -8.53 -9.23
N PHE A 21 12.70 -9.40 -8.50
CA PHE A 21 12.71 -10.83 -8.76
C PHE A 21 11.63 -11.52 -7.93
N THR A 22 10.63 -12.11 -8.59
CA THR A 22 9.53 -12.81 -7.92
C THR A 22 9.59 -14.30 -8.18
N CYS A 23 9.94 -15.08 -7.15
CA CYS A 23 9.81 -16.53 -7.16
C CYS A 23 8.35 -16.90 -6.84
N LYS A 24 7.56 -17.30 -7.85
CA LYS A 24 6.20 -17.78 -7.63
C LYS A 24 6.26 -19.22 -7.10
N GLY A 25 6.51 -19.36 -5.80
CA GLY A 25 6.18 -20.58 -5.05
C GLY A 25 4.66 -20.74 -4.92
N ILE A 26 4.20 -21.85 -4.33
CA ILE A 26 2.77 -21.97 -3.95
C ILE A 26 2.46 -20.78 -3.05
N ILE A 27 1.66 -19.84 -3.55
CA ILE A 27 1.16 -18.71 -2.76
C ILE A 27 0.21 -19.32 -1.74
N GLN A 28 0.75 -19.74 -0.59
CA GLN A 28 -0.11 -19.97 0.57
C GLN A 28 -0.78 -18.64 0.87
N ASN A 29 -2.11 -18.66 1.02
CA ASN A 29 -2.90 -17.53 1.51
C ASN A 29 -2.41 -17.18 2.91
N SER A 30 -1.32 -16.41 2.99
CA SER A 30 -0.74 -15.99 4.25
C SER A 30 -1.63 -14.93 4.85
N ILE A 31 -1.95 -15.10 6.13
CA ILE A 31 -2.68 -14.09 6.87
C ILE A 31 -1.78 -12.85 6.92
N ARG A 32 -2.15 -11.80 6.19
CA ARG A 32 -1.42 -10.53 6.25
C ARG A 32 -1.55 -9.98 7.68
N PRO A 33 -0.43 -9.72 8.38
CA PRO A 33 -0.50 -9.11 9.69
C PRO A 33 -1.09 -7.71 9.59
N PHE A 34 -1.72 -7.27 10.66
CA PHE A 34 -2.18 -5.89 10.75
C PHE A 34 -0.97 -4.96 10.75
N ARG A 35 -1.03 -3.89 9.96
CA ARG A 35 -0.01 -2.84 9.93
C ARG A 35 -0.67 -1.52 10.26
N PHE A 36 -0.15 -0.89 11.30
CA PHE A 36 -0.50 0.49 11.62
C PHE A 36 0.22 1.43 10.64
N ILE A 37 -0.49 2.44 10.14
CA ILE A 37 0.08 3.44 9.24
C ILE A 37 0.10 4.78 9.96
N LYS A 38 1.29 5.38 10.12
CA LYS A 38 1.45 6.67 10.82
C LYS A 38 0.53 7.76 10.26
N PHE A 39 0.31 7.79 8.95
CA PHE A 39 -0.62 8.73 8.29
C PHE A 39 -2.01 8.76 8.92
N TRP A 40 -2.49 7.64 9.48
CA TRP A 40 -3.79 7.60 10.17
C TRP A 40 -3.87 8.59 11.33
N THR A 41 -2.77 8.88 12.04
CA THR A 41 -2.80 9.83 13.17
C THR A 41 -3.03 11.27 12.75
N SER A 42 -2.82 11.60 11.48
CA SER A 42 -3.03 12.93 10.92
C SER A 42 -4.50 13.16 10.51
N ARG A 43 -5.36 12.15 10.68
CA ARG A 43 -6.78 12.22 10.36
C ARG A 43 -7.59 12.57 11.61
N ASP A 44 -8.53 13.48 11.48
CA ASP A 44 -9.32 13.97 12.61
C ASP A 44 -10.23 12.87 13.18
N ASP A 45 -10.80 12.02 12.32
CA ASP A 45 -11.71 10.93 12.65
C ASP A 45 -11.01 9.68 13.22
N PHE A 46 -9.69 9.57 13.08
CA PHE A 46 -8.93 8.40 13.55
C PHE A 46 -9.08 8.18 15.07
N LYS A 47 -9.00 9.26 15.86
CA LYS A 47 -9.07 9.18 17.32
C LYS A 47 -10.44 8.67 17.80
N GLU A 48 -11.51 9.09 17.13
CA GLU A 48 -12.88 8.67 17.45
C GLU A 48 -13.07 7.19 17.16
N VAL A 49 -12.66 6.74 15.96
CA VAL A 49 -12.72 5.31 15.59
C VAL A 49 -11.95 4.44 16.59
N LEU A 50 -10.78 4.90 17.05
CA LEU A 50 -10.00 4.17 18.05
C LEU A 50 -10.72 4.11 19.40
N LYS A 51 -11.24 5.23 19.89
CA LYS A 51 -11.94 5.34 21.19
C LYS A 51 -13.19 4.45 21.23
N ASP A 52 -14.02 4.51 20.20
CA ASP A 52 -15.30 3.80 20.12
C ASP A 52 -15.12 2.28 20.04
N ASN A 53 -13.98 1.83 19.51
CA ASN A 53 -13.68 0.42 19.32
C ASN A 53 -12.78 -0.17 20.41
N TRP A 54 -12.14 0.67 21.22
CA TRP A 54 -11.32 0.24 22.36
C TRP A 54 -12.14 0.01 23.63
N ASN A 55 -13.21 0.77 23.83
CA ASN A 55 -14.07 0.66 25.01
C ASN A 55 -15.01 -0.52 24.87
N VAL A 56 -14.55 -1.68 25.35
CA VAL A 56 -15.41 -2.84 25.55
C VAL A 56 -15.25 -3.36 26.97
N GLU A 57 -16.33 -3.22 27.74
CA GLU A 57 -16.48 -3.85 29.04
C GLU A 57 -17.13 -5.21 28.84
N TYR A 58 -16.41 -6.27 29.18
CA TYR A 58 -16.94 -7.62 29.20
C TYR A 58 -16.80 -8.16 30.62
N PRO A 59 -17.82 -8.82 31.19
CA PRO A 59 -17.67 -9.59 32.42
C PRO A 59 -16.82 -10.84 32.13
N SER A 60 -15.50 -10.67 32.03
CA SER A 60 -14.54 -11.75 31.72
C SER A 60 -13.17 -11.45 32.31
N ASN A 61 -12.27 -12.43 32.27
CA ASN A 61 -10.87 -12.27 32.67
C ASN A 61 -10.17 -11.15 31.86
N ILE A 62 -9.29 -10.38 32.52
CA ILE A 62 -8.54 -9.24 31.95
C ILE A 62 -7.83 -9.60 30.62
N MET A 63 -7.23 -10.79 30.51
CA MET A 63 -6.55 -11.22 29.28
C MET A 63 -7.52 -11.43 28.11
N VAL A 64 -8.72 -11.93 28.41
CA VAL A 64 -9.79 -12.10 27.41
C VAL A 64 -10.28 -10.73 26.96
N GLN A 65 -10.50 -9.80 27.89
CA GLN A 65 -10.88 -8.43 27.57
C GLN A 65 -9.83 -7.75 26.68
N TRP A 66 -8.54 -7.85 27.04
CA TRP A 66 -7.45 -7.28 26.25
C TRP A 66 -7.44 -7.81 24.82
N LYS A 67 -7.51 -9.14 24.66
CA LYS A 67 -7.57 -9.79 23.34
C LYS A 67 -8.77 -9.32 22.51
N LEU A 68 -9.93 -9.16 23.14
CA LEU A 68 -11.15 -8.70 22.46
C LEU A 68 -11.05 -7.22 22.04
N ARG A 69 -10.52 -6.34 22.90
CA ARG A 69 -10.27 -4.93 22.58
C ARG A 69 -9.31 -4.78 21.40
N GLN A 70 -8.21 -5.52 21.41
CA GLN A 70 -7.25 -5.55 20.30
C GLN A 70 -7.90 -6.05 19.00
N LYS A 71 -8.67 -7.14 19.06
CA LYS A 71 -9.35 -7.71 17.89
C LYS A 71 -10.37 -6.73 17.29
N LYS A 72 -11.23 -6.13 18.12
CA LYS A 72 -12.27 -5.17 17.69
C LYS A 72 -11.63 -3.93 17.07
N THR A 73 -10.65 -3.33 17.76
CA THR A 73 -9.95 -2.14 17.30
C THR A 73 -9.23 -2.39 15.98
N LYS A 74 -8.51 -3.52 15.86
CA LYS A 74 -7.87 -3.94 14.60
C LYS A 74 -8.87 -4.05 13.45
N GLN A 75 -10.01 -4.70 13.68
CA GLN A 75 -11.04 -4.88 12.65
C GLN A 75 -11.65 -3.56 12.21
N ALA A 76 -11.98 -2.69 13.17
CA ALA A 76 -12.52 -1.36 12.92
C ALA A 76 -11.53 -0.50 12.11
N LEU A 77 -10.26 -0.42 12.53
CA LEU A 77 -9.24 0.35 11.82
C LEU A 77 -8.96 -0.21 10.42
N THR A 78 -8.95 -1.53 10.25
CA THR A 78 -8.77 -2.16 8.93
C THR A 78 -9.92 -1.80 7.99
N LYS A 79 -11.17 -1.84 8.49
CA LYS A 79 -12.34 -1.44 7.72
C LYS A 79 -12.32 0.05 7.40
N TRP A 80 -12.17 0.89 8.42
CA TRP A 80 -12.10 2.35 8.29
C TRP A 80 -11.00 2.79 7.31
N SER A 81 -9.78 2.28 7.44
CA SER A 81 -8.68 2.62 6.52
C SER A 81 -8.98 2.20 5.08
N ARG A 82 -9.65 1.06 4.89
CA ARG A 82 -10.04 0.63 3.56
C ARG A 82 -11.13 1.54 3.01
N ASP A 83 -12.15 1.85 3.80
CA ASP A 83 -13.30 2.62 3.34
C ASP A 83 -12.90 4.09 3.06
N MET A 84 -11.96 4.66 3.81
CA MET A 84 -11.46 6.03 3.62
C MET A 84 -10.41 6.17 2.52
N PHE A 85 -9.53 5.18 2.31
CA PHE A 85 -8.34 5.34 1.46
C PHE A 85 -8.23 4.33 0.32
N ARG A 86 -9.22 3.44 0.13
CA ARG A 86 -9.19 2.44 -0.94
C ARG A 86 -8.95 3.08 -2.30
N ASP A 87 -9.63 4.19 -2.60
CA ASP A 87 -9.47 4.82 -3.91
C ASP A 87 -8.14 5.56 -4.04
N THR A 88 -7.60 6.13 -2.97
CA THR A 88 -6.25 6.70 -2.95
C THR A 88 -5.19 5.64 -3.27
N PHE A 89 -5.26 4.46 -2.66
CA PHE A 89 -4.34 3.36 -2.95
C PHE A 89 -4.50 2.82 -4.37
N LYS A 90 -5.73 2.75 -4.91
CA LYS A 90 -5.95 2.40 -6.32
C LYS A 90 -5.36 3.44 -7.26
N GLN A 91 -5.60 4.72 -7.01
CA GLN A 91 -5.06 5.80 -7.83
C GLN A 91 -3.54 5.84 -7.79
N LEU A 92 -2.92 5.58 -6.62
CA LEU A 92 -1.47 5.44 -6.50
C LEU A 92 -0.94 4.33 -7.40
N LYS A 93 -1.57 3.15 -7.36
CA LYS A 93 -1.20 2.02 -8.22
C LYS A 93 -1.34 2.35 -9.72
N ILE A 94 -2.43 3.02 -10.12
CA ILE A 94 -2.63 3.47 -11.50
C ILE A 94 -1.52 4.44 -11.92
N ARG A 95 -1.13 5.37 -11.03
CA ARG A 95 -0.03 6.31 -11.31
C ARG A 95 1.31 5.58 -11.48
N GLU A 96 1.61 4.59 -10.64
CA GLU A 96 2.80 3.73 -10.77
C GLU A 96 2.82 2.98 -12.10
N GLU A 97 1.68 2.43 -12.54
CA GLU A 97 1.55 1.74 -13.83
C GLU A 97 1.74 2.70 -15.02
N ILE A 98 1.16 3.91 -14.96
CA ILE A 98 1.38 4.96 -15.98
C ILE A 98 2.85 5.37 -16.05
N MET A 99 3.49 5.52 -14.89
CA MET A 99 4.90 5.87 -14.80
C MET A 99 5.77 4.81 -15.49
N LYS A 100 5.49 3.53 -15.23
CA LYS A 100 6.17 2.40 -15.89
C LYS A 100 6.02 2.43 -17.40
N MET A 101 4.78 2.59 -17.90
CA MET A 101 4.53 2.66 -19.35
C MET A 101 5.30 3.81 -20.04
N LYS A 102 5.46 4.95 -19.35
CA LYS A 102 6.20 6.10 -19.89
C LYS A 102 7.71 5.89 -19.90
N GLU A 103 8.25 5.19 -18.91
CA GLU A 103 9.66 4.78 -18.91
C GLU A 103 9.93 3.80 -20.05
N ASP A 104 9.11 2.76 -20.20
CA ASP A 104 9.22 1.77 -21.28
C ASP A 104 9.17 2.48 -22.67
N LEU A 105 8.29 3.47 -22.84
CA LEU A 105 8.20 4.26 -24.07
C LEU A 105 9.46 5.08 -24.35
N PHE A 106 10.06 5.68 -23.32
CA PHE A 106 11.29 6.44 -23.45
C PHE A 106 12.49 5.54 -23.76
N GLU A 107 12.57 4.36 -23.13
CA GLU A 107 13.60 3.36 -23.42
C GLU A 107 13.52 2.85 -24.86
N LEU A 108 12.30 2.61 -25.38
CA LEU A 108 12.11 2.19 -26.77
C LEU A 108 12.39 3.30 -27.78
N ASN A 109 12.06 4.55 -27.45
CA ASN A 109 12.27 5.70 -28.33
C ASN A 109 12.71 6.94 -27.51
N PRO A 110 14.03 7.19 -27.40
CA PRO A 110 14.60 8.28 -26.61
C PRO A 110 14.45 9.66 -27.26
N SER A 111 13.23 10.07 -27.60
CA SER A 111 12.93 11.38 -28.18
C SER A 111 12.75 12.46 -27.09
N THR A 112 12.98 13.72 -27.46
CA THR A 112 12.73 14.89 -26.57
C THR A 112 11.28 14.95 -26.10
N ALA A 113 10.34 14.59 -26.98
CA ALA A 113 8.91 14.51 -26.65
C ALA A 113 8.65 13.46 -25.56
N ASN A 114 9.14 12.23 -25.73
CA ASN A 114 8.96 11.16 -24.75
C ASN A 114 9.64 11.49 -23.41
N ARG A 115 10.82 12.11 -23.47
CA ARG A 115 11.52 12.60 -22.27
C ARG A 115 10.68 13.62 -21.49
N SER A 116 10.06 14.57 -22.19
CA SER A 116 9.21 15.59 -21.55
C SER A 116 7.97 14.97 -20.89
N VAL A 117 7.35 13.97 -21.52
CA VAL A 117 6.18 13.26 -21.01
C VAL A 117 6.52 12.45 -19.75
N LEU A 118 7.72 11.86 -19.70
CA LEU A 118 8.23 11.13 -18.56
C LEU A 118 8.53 12.07 -17.38
N GLN A 119 9.24 13.18 -17.62
CA GLN A 119 9.55 14.18 -16.59
C GLN A 119 8.29 14.80 -15.98
N LEU A 120 7.29 15.11 -16.80
CA LEU A 120 6.00 15.60 -16.32
C LEU A 120 5.25 14.58 -15.46
N ALA A 121 5.45 13.28 -15.70
CA ALA A 121 4.87 12.23 -14.85
C ALA A 121 5.58 12.17 -13.49
N GLN A 122 6.91 12.25 -13.49
CA GLN A 122 7.75 12.23 -12.28
C GLN A 122 7.44 13.41 -11.36
N ALA A 123 7.21 14.61 -11.92
CA ALA A 123 6.93 15.81 -11.13
C ALA A 123 5.53 15.81 -10.47
N ARG A 124 4.65 14.85 -10.82
CA ARG A 124 3.29 14.73 -10.29
C ARG A 124 3.16 13.62 -9.22
N VAL A 125 4.27 13.02 -8.82
CA VAL A 125 4.39 12.06 -7.70
C VAL A 125 4.70 12.82 -6.43
#